data_AF-A0A966B2S2-F1
#
_entry.id   AF-A0A966B2S2-F1
#
_cell.length_a   1.000
_cell.length_b   1.000
_cell.length_c   1.000
_cell.angle_alpha   90.00
_cell.angle_beta   90.00
_cell.angle_gamma   90.00
#
_symmetry.space_group_name_H-M   'P 1'
#
loop_
_entity.id
_entity.type
_entity.pdbx_description
1 polymer ?
#
loop_
_entity_poly.entity_id
_entity_poly.type
_entity_poly.pdbx_seq_one_letter_code
_entity_poly.pdbx_strand_id
1 'polypeptide(L)'
;KINSIKRGIESGSIKALLVYGENIASKGFDDGVLSNLKFLVTSHILANPTAKLSNIVLPGAGYAEKRGSMINATGRLQLLNKAIEPPGNSRDDWEILQDLNRAMDGKDFIYELADLFSEMASVVPALKGLSLSGIGEKGVSVIETGETIPLLERESQRVKRGLIVG
;
A
#
# COMPACT_ATOMS: atom_id res chain seq x y z
N LYS A 1 1.49 17.66 6.33
CA LYS A 1 0.32 16.76 6.46
C LYS A 1 0.23 16.12 7.86
N ILE A 2 1.30 15.53 8.43
CA ILE A 2 1.25 14.97 9.80
C ILE A 2 0.85 16.00 10.87
N ASN A 3 1.51 17.17 10.90
CA ASN A 3 1.21 18.20 11.90
C ASN A 3 -0.21 18.77 11.79
N SER A 4 -0.80 18.80 10.60
CA SER A 4 -2.19 19.24 10.42
C SER A 4 -3.18 18.20 10.95
N ILE A 5 -2.87 16.90 10.82
CA ILE A 5 -3.69 15.84 11.41
C ILE A 5 -3.66 15.94 12.94
N LYS A 6 -2.47 16.12 13.55
CA LYS A 6 -2.34 16.30 15.01
C LYS A 6 -3.18 17.47 15.52
N ARG A 7 -3.04 18.66 14.93
CA ARG A 7 -3.87 19.82 15.26
C ARG A 7 -5.36 19.57 15.05
N GLY A 8 -5.72 18.80 14.02
CA GLY A 8 -7.10 18.41 13.76
C GLY A 8 -7.68 17.55 14.88
N ILE A 9 -6.89 16.62 15.41
CA ILE A 9 -7.24 15.77 16.55
C ILE A 9 -7.35 16.61 17.84
N GLU A 10 -6.35 17.43 18.14
CA GLU A 10 -6.30 18.28 19.34
C GLU A 10 -7.45 19.31 19.37
N SER A 11 -7.83 19.85 18.21
CA SER A 11 -8.97 20.76 18.08
C SER A 11 -10.33 20.04 18.10
N GLY A 12 -10.37 18.71 18.02
CA GLY A 12 -11.60 17.91 17.93
C GLY A 12 -12.30 17.96 16.56
N SER A 13 -11.68 18.57 15.55
CA SER A 13 -12.18 18.56 14.17
C SER A 13 -12.03 17.18 13.50
N ILE A 14 -11.01 16.41 13.91
CA ILE A 14 -10.84 15.00 13.56
C ILE A 14 -11.21 14.17 14.78
N LYS A 15 -12.28 13.39 14.67
CA LYS A 15 -12.80 12.55 15.76
C LYS A 15 -12.46 11.08 15.59
N ALA A 16 -12.19 10.65 14.37
CA ALA A 16 -11.79 9.29 14.06
C ALA A 16 -10.61 9.30 13.08
N LEU A 17 -9.74 8.30 13.20
CA LEU A 17 -8.60 8.13 12.32
C LEU A 17 -8.47 6.67 11.89
N LEU A 18 -8.29 6.47 10.58
CA LEU A 18 -8.00 5.19 9.96
C LEU A 18 -6.54 5.22 9.45
N VAL A 19 -5.69 4.35 9.99
CA VAL A 19 -4.25 4.32 9.70
C VAL A 19 -3.88 3.00 9.02
N TYR A 20 -3.39 3.05 7.79
CA TYR A 20 -2.92 1.86 7.07
C TYR A 20 -1.40 1.81 6.99
N GLY A 21 -0.82 0.66 7.35
CA GLY A 21 0.59 0.34 7.11
C GLY A 21 1.60 1.18 7.90
N GLU A 22 1.17 2.00 8.85
CA GLU A 22 2.01 3.04 9.47
C GLU A 22 2.06 2.98 11.00
N ASN A 23 3.27 3.05 11.55
CA ASN A 23 3.49 3.17 13.00
C ASN A 23 3.51 4.67 13.40
N ILE A 24 2.34 5.30 13.46
CA ILE A 24 2.21 6.73 13.80
C ILE A 24 2.66 7.09 15.23
N ALA A 25 2.69 6.14 16.17
CA ALA A 25 3.23 6.38 17.51
C ALA A 25 4.71 6.80 17.44
N SER A 26 5.49 6.18 16.55
CA SER A 26 6.88 6.56 16.28
C SER A 26 7.04 7.94 15.63
N LYS A 27 5.95 8.54 15.15
CA LYS A 27 5.88 9.88 14.54
C LYS A 27 5.31 10.92 15.51
N GLY A 28 5.30 10.60 16.81
CA GLY A 28 4.86 11.49 17.89
C GLY A 28 3.34 11.63 17.98
N PHE A 29 2.58 10.65 17.52
CA PHE A 29 1.19 10.49 17.93
C PHE A 29 1.19 9.65 19.21
N ASP A 30 1.48 10.30 20.33
CA ASP A 30 1.45 9.68 21.65
C ASP A 30 0.03 9.61 22.21
N ASP A 31 -0.11 9.03 23.41
CA ASP A 31 -1.38 8.92 24.11
C ASP A 31 -2.04 10.28 24.35
N GLY A 32 -1.26 11.35 24.51
CA GLY A 32 -1.77 12.71 24.71
C GLY A 32 -2.53 13.21 23.49
N VAL A 33 -1.99 12.99 22.28
CA VAL A 33 -2.69 13.34 21.04
C VAL A 33 -3.83 12.35 20.78
N LEU A 34 -3.56 11.05 20.81
CA LEU A 34 -4.49 10.02 20.36
C LEU A 34 -5.70 9.85 21.29
N SER A 35 -5.59 10.18 22.57
CA SER A 35 -6.74 10.15 23.51
C SER A 35 -7.85 11.14 23.17
N ASN A 36 -7.58 12.16 22.34
CA ASN A 36 -8.62 13.07 21.85
C ASN A 36 -9.48 12.46 20.71
N LEU A 37 -9.03 11.36 20.11
CA LEU A 37 -9.84 10.62 19.14
C LEU A 37 -10.95 9.86 19.87
N LYS A 38 -12.14 9.86 19.28
CA LYS A 38 -13.22 8.95 19.67
C LYS A 38 -12.98 7.54 19.17
N PHE A 39 -12.27 7.39 18.05
CA PHE A 39 -12.04 6.10 17.43
C PHE A 39 -10.74 6.07 16.61
N LEU A 40 -9.90 5.08 16.85
CA LEU A 40 -8.68 4.80 16.11
C LEU A 40 -8.73 3.37 15.58
N VAL A 41 -8.73 3.24 14.25
CA VAL A 41 -8.66 1.97 13.53
C VAL A 41 -7.34 1.90 12.80
N THR A 42 -6.63 0.79 12.93
CA THR A 42 -5.33 0.62 12.28
C THR A 42 -5.22 -0.69 11.53
N SER A 43 -4.47 -0.70 10.43
CA SER A 43 -4.15 -1.90 9.65
C SER A 43 -2.65 -2.11 9.59
N HIS A 44 -2.21 -3.29 10.02
CA HIS A 44 -0.78 -3.65 10.06
C HIS A 44 -0.57 -5.13 9.71
N ILE A 45 0.56 -5.40 9.07
CA ILE A 45 1.04 -6.78 8.81
C ILE A 45 1.68 -7.36 10.07
N LEU A 46 2.34 -6.52 10.88
CA LEU A 46 3.00 -6.89 12.12
C LEU A 46 2.55 -5.98 13.26
N ALA A 47 2.45 -6.54 14.47
CA ALA A 47 2.15 -5.77 15.67
C ALA A 47 3.19 -4.66 15.90
N ASN A 48 2.72 -3.46 16.25
CA ASN A 48 3.57 -2.28 16.49
C ASN A 48 3.02 -1.43 17.65
N PRO A 49 3.73 -0.39 18.11
CA PRO A 49 3.26 0.47 19.19
C PRO A 49 1.90 1.14 18.92
N THR A 50 1.61 1.58 17.69
CA THR A 50 0.29 2.14 17.34
C THR A 50 -0.84 1.14 17.57
N ALA A 51 -0.63 -0.14 17.27
CA ALA A 51 -1.64 -1.19 17.46
C ALA A 51 -2.14 -1.25 18.92
N LYS A 52 -1.25 -1.01 19.89
CA LYS A 52 -1.60 -1.00 21.33
C LYS A 52 -2.53 0.15 21.72
N LEU A 53 -2.50 1.24 20.95
CA LEU A 53 -3.29 2.46 21.18
C LEU A 53 -4.61 2.45 20.39
N SER A 54 -4.79 1.46 19.52
CA SER A 54 -5.92 1.39 18.59
C SER A 54 -7.14 0.77 19.26
N ASN A 55 -8.33 1.27 18.91
CA ASN A 55 -9.58 0.62 19.32
C ASN A 55 -9.82 -0.68 18.53
N ILE A 56 -9.45 -0.69 17.24
CA ILE A 56 -9.53 -1.86 16.37
C ILE A 56 -8.22 -1.98 15.60
N VAL A 57 -7.71 -3.20 15.51
CA VAL A 57 -6.59 -3.57 14.64
C VAL A 57 -7.10 -4.54 13.58
N LEU A 58 -6.99 -4.14 12.31
CA LEU A 58 -7.32 -4.94 11.14
C LEU A 58 -6.04 -5.63 10.65
N PRO A 59 -6.01 -6.97 10.57
CA PRO A 59 -4.82 -7.69 10.13
C PRO A 59 -4.64 -7.57 8.61
N GLY A 60 -3.54 -6.94 8.18
CA GLY A 60 -3.22 -6.76 6.76
C GLY A 60 -2.29 -7.85 6.23
N ALA A 61 -2.44 -8.23 4.97
CA ALA A 61 -1.58 -9.18 4.28
C ALA A 61 -0.23 -8.56 3.85
N GLY A 62 0.85 -9.33 4.05
CA GLY A 62 2.19 -9.01 3.61
C GLY A 62 2.37 -9.05 2.09
N TYR A 63 3.51 -8.56 1.60
CA TYR A 63 3.75 -8.49 0.15
C TYR A 63 3.68 -9.87 -0.53
N ALA A 64 4.21 -10.91 0.10
CA ALA A 64 4.21 -12.27 -0.45
C ALA A 64 2.84 -12.97 -0.35
N GLU A 65 1.91 -12.40 0.43
CA GLU A 65 0.61 -12.98 0.76
C GLU A 65 -0.52 -12.44 -0.13
N LYS A 66 -0.29 -11.31 -0.80
CA LYS A 66 -1.32 -10.58 -1.55
C LYS A 66 -1.10 -10.50 -3.04
N ARG A 67 -2.16 -10.18 -3.77
CA ARG A 67 -2.12 -9.93 -5.22
C ARG A 67 -2.22 -8.44 -5.50
N GLY A 68 -1.56 -7.96 -6.53
CA GLY A 68 -1.59 -6.53 -6.82
C GLY A 68 -0.56 -6.11 -7.85
N SER A 69 -0.18 -4.84 -7.75
CA SER A 69 0.95 -4.29 -8.47
C SER A 69 1.69 -3.30 -7.57
N MET A 70 2.99 -3.14 -7.80
CA MET A 70 3.82 -2.17 -7.08
C MET A 70 4.66 -1.35 -8.05
N ILE A 71 4.82 -0.07 -7.78
CA ILE A 71 5.83 0.76 -8.44
C ILE A 71 7.05 0.77 -7.54
N ASN A 72 8.18 0.29 -8.04
CA ASN A 72 9.42 0.25 -7.29
C ASN A 72 10.17 1.60 -7.33
N ALA A 73 11.34 1.67 -6.68
CA ALA A 73 12.13 2.90 -6.59
C ALA A 73 12.63 3.44 -7.95
N THR A 74 12.77 2.58 -8.98
CA THR A 74 13.16 3.00 -10.34
C THR A 74 11.96 3.40 -11.21
N GLY A 75 10.77 3.50 -10.62
CA GLY A 75 9.54 3.87 -11.31
C GLY A 75 8.98 2.78 -12.22
N ARG A 76 9.38 1.53 -12.01
CA ARG A 76 8.84 0.37 -12.73
C ARG A 76 7.66 -0.22 -11.98
N LEU A 77 6.53 -0.30 -12.68
CA LEU A 77 5.34 -1.03 -12.27
C LEU A 77 5.57 -2.53 -12.47
N GLN A 78 5.35 -3.33 -11.43
CA GLN A 78 5.53 -4.78 -11.42
C GLN A 78 4.31 -5.47 -10.84
N LEU A 79 3.99 -6.65 -11.34
CA LEU A 79 2.91 -7.48 -10.81
C LEU A 79 3.34 -8.10 -9.48
N LEU A 80 2.45 -8.06 -8.49
CA LEU A 80 2.60 -8.75 -7.23
C LEU A 80 1.73 -10.01 -7.27
N ASN A 81 2.38 -11.17 -7.23
CA ASN A 81 1.72 -12.46 -7.17
C ASN A 81 1.74 -13.00 -5.74
N LYS A 82 0.62 -13.60 -5.34
CA LYS A 82 0.51 -14.31 -4.09
C LYS A 82 1.37 -15.58 -4.12
N ALA A 83 2.37 -15.63 -3.25
CA ALA A 83 3.29 -16.75 -3.12
C ALA A 83 2.90 -17.69 -1.96
N ILE A 84 2.28 -17.15 -0.91
CA ILE A 84 1.82 -17.88 0.27
C ILE A 84 0.44 -17.39 0.71
N GLU A 85 -0.26 -18.20 1.51
CA GLU A 85 -1.54 -17.80 2.12
C GLU A 85 -1.31 -16.80 3.26
N PRO A 86 -2.15 -15.75 3.41
CA PRO A 86 -2.05 -14.84 4.54
C PRO A 86 -2.36 -15.58 5.86
N PRO A 87 -1.68 -15.23 6.96
CA PRO A 87 -1.87 -15.90 8.23
C PRO A 87 -3.20 -15.51 8.89
N GLY A 88 -3.90 -16.51 9.45
CA GLY A 88 -5.12 -16.30 10.23
C GLY A 88 -6.21 -15.60 9.41
N ASN A 89 -6.63 -14.41 9.87
CA ASN A 89 -7.65 -13.60 9.22
C ASN A 89 -7.07 -12.39 8.46
N SER A 90 -5.76 -12.38 8.19
CA SER A 90 -5.13 -11.32 7.41
C SER A 90 -5.70 -11.28 5.99
N ARG A 91 -5.93 -10.07 5.48
CA ARG A 91 -6.53 -9.84 4.16
C ARG A 91 -5.81 -8.74 3.39
N ASP A 92 -6.03 -8.72 2.08
CA ASP A 92 -5.53 -7.66 1.23
C ASP A 92 -6.15 -6.31 1.65
N ASP A 93 -5.34 -5.25 1.67
CA ASP A 93 -5.78 -3.94 2.15
C ASP A 93 -7.01 -3.41 1.41
N TRP A 94 -7.11 -3.68 0.10
CA TRP A 94 -8.21 -3.23 -0.74
C TRP A 94 -9.53 -3.94 -0.41
N GLU A 95 -9.49 -5.23 -0.06
CA GLU A 95 -10.68 -5.98 0.36
C GLU A 95 -11.21 -5.47 1.70
N ILE A 96 -10.31 -5.17 2.63
CA ILE A 96 -10.67 -4.59 3.94
C ILE A 96 -11.36 -3.23 3.73
N LEU A 97 -10.78 -2.37 2.88
CA LEU A 97 -11.37 -1.07 2.55
C LEU A 97 -12.70 -1.20 1.82
N GLN A 98 -12.85 -2.18 0.94
CA GLN A 98 -14.11 -2.46 0.28
C GLN A 98 -15.19 -2.87 1.28
N ASP A 99 -14.90 -3.78 2.19
CA ASP A 99 -15.88 -4.23 3.19
C ASP A 99 -16.27 -3.09 4.13
N LEU A 100 -15.33 -2.20 4.49
CA LEU A 100 -15.63 -0.98 5.24
C LEU A 100 -16.58 -0.07 4.44
N ASN A 101 -16.32 0.16 3.15
CA ASN A 101 -17.19 0.96 2.29
C ASN A 101 -18.58 0.32 2.14
N ARG A 102 -18.66 -1.00 1.97
CA ARG A 102 -19.92 -1.76 1.92
C ARG A 102 -20.70 -1.58 3.22
N ALA A 103 -20.03 -1.65 4.38
CA ALA A 103 -20.68 -1.48 5.67
C ALA A 103 -21.23 -0.07 5.90
N MET A 104 -20.62 0.96 5.27
CA MET A 104 -21.07 2.35 5.40
C MET A 104 -22.22 2.68 4.43
N ASP A 105 -22.06 2.36 3.15
CA ASP A 105 -22.96 2.86 2.09
C ASP A 105 -23.81 1.76 1.42
N GLY A 106 -23.63 0.49 1.81
CA GLY A 106 -24.40 -0.65 1.29
C GLY A 106 -24.14 -0.97 -0.18
N LYS A 107 -23.12 -0.37 -0.80
CA LYS A 107 -22.80 -0.53 -2.22
C LYS A 107 -21.54 -1.36 -2.40
N ASP A 108 -21.60 -2.26 -3.37
CA ASP A 108 -20.44 -2.93 -3.92
C ASP A 108 -19.86 -2.10 -5.05
N PHE A 109 -18.59 -1.72 -4.90
CA PHE A 109 -17.92 -0.85 -5.87
C PHE A 109 -17.03 -1.65 -6.84
N ILE A 110 -16.34 -2.70 -6.37
CA ILE A 110 -15.32 -3.40 -7.16
C ILE A 110 -15.22 -4.86 -6.73
N TYR A 111 -15.37 -5.83 -7.63
CA TYR A 111 -15.35 -7.25 -7.24
C TYR A 111 -14.01 -7.94 -7.53
N GLU A 112 -13.24 -7.41 -8.49
CA GLU A 112 -11.97 -7.99 -8.90
C GLU A 112 -10.84 -6.98 -8.86
N LEU A 113 -9.64 -7.46 -8.57
CA LEU A 113 -8.42 -6.65 -8.57
C LEU A 113 -8.13 -6.02 -9.95
N ALA A 114 -8.52 -6.68 -11.04
CA ALA A 114 -8.37 -6.15 -12.39
C ALA A 114 -9.25 -4.92 -12.64
N ASP A 115 -10.47 -4.92 -12.09
CA ASP A 115 -11.39 -3.79 -12.14
C ASP A 115 -10.85 -2.62 -11.32
N LEU A 116 -10.35 -2.89 -10.10
CA LEU A 116 -9.69 -1.88 -9.26
C LEU A 116 -8.53 -1.21 -10.00
N PHE A 117 -7.67 -2.02 -10.63
CA PHE A 117 -6.55 -1.50 -11.40
C PHE A 117 -7.04 -0.66 -12.60
N SER A 118 -8.10 -1.09 -13.29
CA SER A 118 -8.65 -0.38 -14.44
C SER A 118 -9.24 0.98 -14.03
N GLU A 119 -9.94 1.04 -12.89
CA GLU A 119 -10.42 2.31 -12.32
C GLU A 119 -9.24 3.22 -11.95
N MET A 120 -8.21 2.69 -11.28
CA MET A 120 -6.99 3.43 -11.00
C MET A 120 -6.31 3.95 -12.28
N ALA A 121 -6.24 3.13 -13.33
CA ALA A 121 -5.66 3.50 -14.62
C ALA A 121 -6.45 4.62 -15.34
N SER A 122 -7.74 4.77 -15.04
CA SER A 122 -8.57 5.85 -15.58
C SER A 122 -8.28 7.23 -14.95
N VAL A 123 -7.80 7.25 -13.69
CA VAL A 123 -7.57 8.49 -12.93
C VAL A 123 -6.10 8.81 -12.68
N VAL A 124 -5.21 7.82 -12.65
CA VAL A 124 -3.77 8.00 -12.41
C VAL A 124 -3.04 8.11 -13.74
N PRO A 125 -2.48 9.28 -14.10
CA PRO A 125 -1.85 9.47 -15.42
C PRO A 125 -0.73 8.48 -15.73
N ALA A 126 0.06 8.09 -14.73
CA ALA A 126 1.16 7.13 -14.90
C ALA A 126 0.69 5.71 -15.26
N LEU A 127 -0.58 5.37 -15.02
CA LEU A 127 -1.17 4.06 -15.27
C LEU A 127 -2.04 4.04 -16.55
N LYS A 128 -2.17 5.18 -17.24
CA LYS A 128 -3.11 5.34 -18.35
C LYS A 128 -2.85 4.31 -19.46
N GLY A 129 -3.91 3.60 -19.85
CA GLY A 129 -3.86 2.61 -20.93
C GLY A 129 -3.22 1.27 -20.53
N LEU A 130 -2.83 1.10 -19.26
CA LEU A 130 -2.36 -0.17 -18.73
C LEU A 130 -3.52 -0.99 -18.19
N SER A 131 -3.33 -2.32 -18.17
CA SER A 131 -4.17 -3.25 -17.43
C SER A 131 -3.27 -4.12 -16.54
N LEU A 132 -3.84 -4.74 -15.50
CA LEU A 132 -3.08 -5.60 -14.59
C LEU A 132 -2.37 -6.74 -15.37
N SER A 133 -3.06 -7.35 -16.33
CA SER A 133 -2.50 -8.38 -17.21
C SER A 133 -1.41 -7.85 -18.16
N GLY A 134 -1.49 -6.56 -18.55
CA GLY A 134 -0.55 -5.91 -19.46
C GLY A 134 0.79 -5.54 -18.82
N ILE A 135 0.94 -5.66 -17.49
CA ILE A 135 2.21 -5.37 -16.79
C ILE A 135 3.30 -6.38 -17.20
N GLY A 136 2.91 -7.65 -17.41
CA GLY A 136 3.84 -8.73 -17.74
C GLY A 136 4.87 -9.04 -16.65
N GLU A 137 5.68 -10.08 -16.89
CA GLU A 137 6.67 -10.57 -15.91
C GLU A 137 7.81 -9.59 -15.65
N LYS A 138 8.21 -8.83 -16.69
CA LYS A 138 9.32 -7.86 -16.61
C LYS A 138 8.87 -6.48 -16.08
N GLY A 139 7.57 -6.29 -15.88
CA GLY A 139 7.00 -4.99 -15.52
C GLY A 139 7.14 -3.93 -16.61
N VAL A 140 6.57 -2.76 -16.34
CA VAL A 140 6.52 -1.62 -17.26
C VAL A 140 7.08 -0.38 -16.57
N SER A 141 7.96 0.38 -17.23
CA SER A 141 8.40 1.69 -16.71
C SER A 141 7.25 2.69 -16.83
N VAL A 142 6.83 3.29 -15.71
CA VAL A 142 5.68 4.21 -15.65
C VAL A 142 6.04 5.59 -15.12
N ILE A 143 7.17 5.71 -14.40
CA ILE A 143 7.68 6.96 -13.83
C ILE A 143 9.20 7.01 -14.03
N GLU A 144 9.74 8.18 -14.36
CA GLU A 144 11.18 8.42 -14.32
C GLU A 144 11.55 8.97 -12.94
N THR A 145 12.45 8.27 -12.22
CA THR A 145 12.82 8.64 -10.85
C THR A 145 14.27 9.11 -10.72
N GLY A 146 15.11 8.91 -11.75
CA GLY A 146 16.55 9.14 -11.69
C GLY A 146 17.32 8.14 -10.83
N GLU A 147 16.62 7.24 -10.14
CA GLU A 147 17.21 6.17 -9.34
C GLU A 147 17.71 5.04 -10.23
N THR A 148 18.89 4.53 -9.93
CA THR A 148 19.44 3.35 -10.61
C THR A 148 19.68 2.22 -9.62
N ILE A 149 19.64 0.99 -10.12
CA ILE A 149 19.98 -0.19 -9.31
C ILE A 149 21.42 -0.56 -9.69
N PRO A 150 22.42 -0.32 -8.81
CA PRO A 150 23.82 -0.53 -9.16
C PRO A 150 24.14 -1.96 -9.59
N LEU A 151 23.38 -2.94 -9.11
CA LEU A 151 23.51 -4.34 -9.54
C LEU A 151 23.11 -4.53 -11.01
N LEU A 152 21.99 -3.96 -11.45
CA LEU A 152 21.50 -4.06 -12.82
C LEU A 152 22.45 -3.35 -13.80
N GLU A 153 23.04 -2.22 -13.40
CA GLU A 153 24.05 -1.53 -14.21
C GLU A 153 25.29 -2.40 -14.41
N ARG A 154 25.79 -3.00 -13.32
CA ARG A 154 26.94 -3.92 -13.38
C ARG A 154 26.64 -5.13 -14.24
N GLU A 155 25.45 -5.72 -14.12
CA GLU A 155 25.03 -6.84 -14.96
C GLU A 155 24.95 -6.46 -16.43
N SER A 156 24.34 -5.31 -16.76
CA SER A 156 24.30 -4.78 -18.13
C SER A 156 25.70 -4.60 -18.71
N GLN A 157 26.64 -4.06 -17.93
CA GLN A 157 28.04 -3.93 -18.34
C GLN A 157 28.72 -5.29 -18.52
N ARG A 158 28.45 -6.27 -17.66
CA ARG A 158 29.01 -7.63 -17.76
C ARG A 158 28.48 -8.36 -18.98
N VAL A 159 27.19 -8.23 -19.30
CA VAL A 159 26.59 -8.73 -20.54
C VAL A 159 27.25 -8.08 -21.76
N LYS A 160 27.39 -6.74 -21.77
CA LYS A 160 28.09 -6.02 -22.86
C LYS A 160 29.54 -6.44 -23.05
N ARG A 161 30.21 -6.89 -21.97
CA ARG A 161 31.59 -7.41 -21.99
C ARG A 161 31.66 -8.92 -22.26
N GLY A 162 30.53 -9.60 -22.48
CA GLY A 162 30.48 -11.05 -22.71
C GLY A 162 30.85 -11.90 -21.49
N LEU A 163 30.84 -11.32 -20.28
CA LEU A 163 31.21 -12.01 -19.04
C LEU A 163 30.09 -12.91 -18.49
N ILE A 164 28.84 -12.63 -18.87
CA ILE A 164 27.64 -13.41 -18.50
C ILE A 164 26.65 -13.41 -19.66
N VAL A 165 25.74 -14.39 -19.66
CA VAL A 165 24.56 -14.43 -20.52
C VAL A 165 23.41 -13.74 -19.77
N GLY A 166 22.73 -12.80 -20.42
CA GLY A 166 21.61 -12.03 -19.85
C GLY A 166 20.25 -12.51 -20.33
#